data_AF-A0A955LCU9-F1
#
_entry.id   AF-A0A955LCU9-F1
#
_cell.length_a   1.000
_cell.length_b   1.000
_cell.length_c   1.000
_cell.angle_alpha   90.00
_cell.angle_beta   90.00
_cell.angle_gamma   90.00
#
_symmetry.space_group_name_H-M   'P 1'
#
loop_
_entity.id
_entity.type
_entity.pdbx_description
1 polymer ?
#
loop_
_entity_poly.entity_id
_entity_poly.type
_entity_poly.pdbx_seq_one_letter_code
_entity_poly.pdbx_strand_id
1 'polypeptide(L)'
;FIGIFLSKGEVGLWWMLSFAIALAVGIIGGRVFRIQHPLFYFVFSVVPCWLCFQVSGLEPALGAVIGAFAMPTGKEGGVFDAEELERSVKHDPGYDKAGNRFKAWVHAPKVVVLFAFGFVACGVPMTAASFNVATLIFSASLFIGKTFFIFGLTVAAHYGLSWLPEWKVFTWLRLHKIRARLAEGVTFRELFAGSIACSVGCTVALFMINATWSEGWMLDGARLGSVLSLPVGWFMLWLLQRLTGPFRRFETKEAWSAAVEALSDPVEVTPEPLAV
;
A
#
# COMPACT_ATOMS: atom_id res chain seq x y z
N PHE A 1 -1.22 12.16 9.17
CA PHE A 1 -1.39 13.62 9.00
C PHE A 1 -2.88 13.99 9.01
N ILE A 2 -3.69 13.52 8.06
CA ILE A 2 -5.15 13.83 8.02
C ILE A 2 -5.89 13.43 9.31
N GLY A 3 -5.58 12.27 9.90
CA GLY A 3 -6.26 11.81 11.14
C GLY A 3 -6.09 12.70 12.37
N ILE A 4 -5.11 13.61 12.40
CA ILE A 4 -4.94 14.60 13.49
C ILE A 4 -5.81 15.84 13.21
N PHE A 5 -5.99 16.19 11.94
CA PHE A 5 -6.79 17.35 11.51
C PHE A 5 -8.30 17.05 11.41
N LEU A 6 -8.70 15.78 11.39
CA LEU A 6 -10.11 15.34 11.36
C LEU A 6 -10.68 15.04 12.75
N SER A 7 -10.12 15.59 13.84
CA SER A 7 -10.70 15.39 15.17
C SER A 7 -12.11 15.99 15.23
N LYS A 8 -13.13 15.13 15.30
CA LYS A 8 -14.54 15.55 15.36
C LYS A 8 -15.03 15.83 16.79
N GLY A 9 -14.16 15.68 17.79
CA GLY A 9 -14.49 15.89 19.20
C GLY A 9 -13.28 16.14 20.09
N GLU A 10 -13.53 16.31 21.38
CA GLU A 10 -12.50 16.41 22.41
C GLU A 10 -11.82 15.06 22.62
N VAL A 11 -10.49 15.03 22.51
CA VAL A 11 -9.71 13.81 22.72
C VAL A 11 -9.68 13.50 24.22
N GLY A 12 -10.52 12.56 24.66
CA GLY A 12 -10.54 12.13 26.05
C GLY A 12 -9.24 11.42 26.45
N LEU A 13 -8.56 11.94 27.48
CA LEU A 13 -7.30 11.39 27.99
C LEU A 13 -7.38 9.88 28.31
N TRP A 14 -8.50 9.43 28.87
CA TRP A 14 -8.74 8.03 29.23
C TRP A 14 -8.75 7.07 28.03
N TRP A 15 -9.26 7.54 26.89
CA TRP A 15 -9.26 6.75 25.66
C TRP A 15 -7.88 6.67 25.03
N MET A 16 -7.07 7.72 25.14
CA MET A 16 -5.68 7.72 24.70
C MET A 16 -4.79 6.83 25.58
N LEU A 17 -5.03 6.80 26.89
CA LEU A 17 -4.37 5.85 27.79
C LEU A 17 -4.76 4.40 27.46
N SER A 18 -6.05 4.14 27.20
CA SER A 18 -6.55 2.82 26.81
C SER A 18 -5.94 2.36 25.49
N PHE A 19 -5.79 3.25 24.52
CA PHE A 19 -5.07 3.00 23.27
C PHE A 19 -3.60 2.62 23.52
N ALA A 20 -2.90 3.39 24.35
CA ALA A 20 -1.49 3.10 24.68
C ALA A 20 -1.34 1.74 25.38
N ILE A 21 -2.27 1.39 26.27
CA ILE A 21 -2.31 0.08 26.94
C ILE A 21 -2.55 -1.04 25.93
N ALA A 22 -3.53 -0.91 25.03
CA ALA A 22 -3.82 -1.93 24.01
C ALA A 22 -2.62 -2.17 23.07
N LEU A 23 -1.93 -1.10 22.69
CA LEU A 23 -0.71 -1.19 21.90
C LEU A 23 0.43 -1.86 22.69
N ALA A 24 0.60 -1.49 23.96
CA ALA A 24 1.58 -2.12 24.85
C ALA A 24 1.32 -3.61 25.04
N VAL A 25 0.05 -4.03 25.24
CA VAL A 25 -0.34 -5.45 25.37
C VAL A 25 0.03 -6.23 24.11
N GLY A 26 -0.22 -5.67 22.92
CA GLY A 26 0.21 -6.28 21.65
C GLY A 26 1.74 -6.46 21.59
N ILE A 27 2.49 -5.39 21.85
CA ILE A 27 3.96 -5.42 21.78
C ILE A 27 4.55 -6.39 22.82
N ILE A 28 4.07 -6.36 24.07
CA ILE A 28 4.53 -7.23 25.14
C ILE A 28 4.16 -8.69 24.82
N GLY A 29 2.94 -8.95 24.34
CA GLY A 29 2.51 -10.28 23.91
C GLY A 29 3.43 -10.88 22.85
N GLY A 30 3.89 -10.07 21.88
CA GLY A 30 4.81 -10.54 20.84
C GLY A 30 6.28 -10.61 21.22
N ARG A 31 6.78 -9.65 22.00
CA ARG A 31 8.21 -9.59 22.34
C ARG A 31 8.57 -10.41 23.56
N VAL A 32 7.73 -10.37 24.59
CA VAL A 32 8.00 -11.02 25.89
C VAL A 32 7.40 -12.42 25.92
N PHE A 33 6.11 -12.55 25.64
CA PHE A 33 5.40 -13.83 25.70
C PHE A 33 5.47 -14.64 24.41
N ARG A 34 6.06 -14.08 23.34
CA ARG A 34 6.24 -14.73 22.03
C ARG A 34 4.96 -15.34 21.45
N ILE A 35 3.81 -14.75 21.72
CA ILE A 35 2.51 -15.23 21.23
C ILE A 35 2.49 -15.12 19.70
N GLN A 36 2.32 -16.23 18.98
CA GLN A 36 2.30 -16.24 17.50
C GLN A 36 0.89 -16.30 16.91
N HIS A 37 -0.16 -16.24 17.74
CA HIS A 37 -1.53 -16.37 17.27
C HIS A 37 -2.08 -15.04 16.76
N PRO A 38 -2.51 -14.92 15.49
CA PRO A 38 -2.95 -13.65 14.90
C PRO A 38 -4.18 -13.05 15.60
N LEU A 39 -5.10 -13.89 16.09
CA LEU A 39 -6.30 -13.41 16.80
C LEU A 39 -5.96 -12.68 18.12
N PHE A 40 -4.84 -13.02 18.77
CA PHE A 40 -4.43 -12.31 19.99
C PHE A 40 -4.23 -10.82 19.69
N TYR A 41 -3.45 -10.50 18.66
CA TYR A 41 -3.20 -9.11 18.26
C TYR A 41 -4.45 -8.44 17.70
N PHE A 42 -5.28 -9.18 16.97
CA PHE A 42 -6.53 -8.64 16.46
C PHE A 42 -7.45 -8.18 17.59
N VAL A 43 -7.66 -9.03 18.60
CA VAL A 43 -8.59 -8.75 19.72
C VAL A 43 -7.99 -7.80 20.76
N PHE A 44 -6.70 -7.90 21.07
CA PHE A 44 -6.09 -7.12 22.15
C PHE A 44 -5.34 -5.86 21.68
N SER A 45 -5.10 -5.70 20.38
CA SER A 45 -4.43 -4.53 19.83
C SER A 45 -5.23 -3.84 18.72
N VAL A 46 -5.57 -4.53 17.62
CA VAL A 46 -6.22 -3.90 16.46
C VAL A 46 -7.62 -3.37 16.79
N VAL A 47 -8.51 -4.21 17.32
CA VAL A 47 -9.90 -3.83 17.66
C VAL A 47 -9.96 -2.76 18.76
N PRO A 48 -9.21 -2.87 19.88
CA PRO A 48 -9.22 -1.83 20.90
C PRO A 48 -8.64 -0.51 20.42
N CYS A 49 -7.56 -0.52 19.62
CA CYS A 49 -7.03 0.71 19.03
C CYS A 49 -8.03 1.37 18.08
N TRP A 50 -8.76 0.57 17.27
CA TRP A 50 -9.85 1.06 16.43
C TRP A 50 -10.97 1.71 17.26
N LEU A 51 -11.42 1.05 18.34
CA LEU A 51 -12.46 1.57 19.23
C LEU A 51 -12.03 2.85 19.95
N CYS A 52 -10.80 2.90 20.47
CA CYS A 52 -10.29 4.09 21.14
C CYS A 52 -10.26 5.30 20.21
N PHE A 53 -9.91 5.10 18.94
CA PHE A 53 -9.92 6.15 17.93
C PHE A 53 -11.35 6.59 17.60
N GLN A 54 -12.26 5.65 17.37
CA GLN A 54 -13.69 5.94 17.13
C GLN A 54 -14.30 6.78 18.26
N VAL A 55 -14.08 6.40 19.52
CA VAL A 55 -14.66 7.11 20.68
C VAL A 55 -13.95 8.45 20.94
N SER A 56 -12.69 8.57 20.55
CA SER A 56 -11.93 9.83 20.64
C SER A 56 -12.20 10.80 19.50
N GLY A 57 -13.13 10.48 18.59
CA GLY A 57 -13.44 11.30 17.42
C GLY A 57 -12.32 11.36 16.38
N LEU A 58 -11.39 10.39 16.41
CA LEU A 58 -10.31 10.21 15.43
C LEU A 58 -10.70 9.14 14.40
N GLU A 59 -10.02 9.14 13.26
CA GLU A 59 -10.27 8.16 12.18
C GLU A 59 -9.94 6.72 12.64
N PRO A 60 -10.93 5.82 12.75
CA PRO A 60 -10.71 4.47 13.30
C PRO A 60 -9.77 3.62 12.48
N ALA A 61 -9.73 3.83 11.16
CA ALA A 61 -8.81 3.14 10.26
C ALA A 61 -7.34 3.39 10.65
N LEU A 62 -7.01 4.59 11.13
CA LEU A 62 -5.66 4.90 11.62
C LEU A 62 -5.33 4.09 12.87
N GLY A 63 -6.28 3.99 13.80
CA GLY A 63 -6.13 3.20 15.03
C GLY A 63 -5.87 1.72 14.72
N ALA A 64 -6.62 1.13 13.79
CA ALA A 64 -6.41 -0.25 13.35
C ALA A 64 -5.03 -0.47 12.71
N VAL A 65 -4.55 0.47 11.87
CA VAL A 65 -3.22 0.39 11.26
C VAL A 65 -2.12 0.46 12.31
N ILE A 66 -2.24 1.36 13.28
CA ILE A 66 -1.26 1.49 14.36
C ILE A 66 -1.25 0.24 15.25
N GLY A 67 -2.42 -0.31 15.59
CA GLY A 67 -2.53 -1.58 16.31
C GLY A 67 -1.92 -2.75 15.53
N ALA A 68 -2.04 -2.78 14.20
CA ALA A 68 -1.44 -3.81 13.37
C ALA A 68 0.09 -3.79 13.40
N PHE A 69 0.73 -2.65 13.63
CA PHE A 69 2.20 -2.57 13.79
C PHE A 69 2.72 -3.25 15.06
N ALA A 70 1.87 -3.51 16.05
CA ALA A 70 2.26 -4.29 17.22
C ALA A 70 2.44 -5.79 16.90
N MET A 71 1.93 -6.26 15.76
CA MET A 71 1.98 -7.66 15.35
C MET A 71 3.38 -8.02 14.84
N PRO A 72 3.99 -9.13 15.30
CA PRO A 72 5.31 -9.53 14.84
C PRO A 72 5.24 -9.99 13.38
N THR A 73 6.01 -9.31 12.53
CA THR A 73 6.19 -9.68 11.11
C THR A 73 7.54 -10.36 10.90
N GLY A 74 7.56 -11.36 10.03
CA GLY A 74 8.82 -11.93 9.52
C GLY A 74 9.59 -10.87 8.73
N LYS A 75 10.88 -11.12 8.46
CA LYS A 75 11.53 -10.40 7.37
C LYS A 75 10.82 -10.82 6.10
N GLU A 76 10.16 -9.88 5.45
CA GLU A 76 9.73 -10.07 4.08
C GLU A 76 10.99 -9.95 3.25
N GLY A 77 11.42 -11.05 2.64
CA GLY A 77 12.07 -10.91 1.34
C GLY A 77 11.17 -10.02 0.50
N GLY A 78 11.74 -9.05 -0.19
CA GLY A 78 10.95 -8.15 -1.04
C GLY A 78 9.98 -8.97 -1.90
N VAL A 79 8.90 -8.35 -2.37
CA VAL A 79 7.90 -8.98 -3.26
C VAL A 79 8.52 -9.65 -4.51
N PHE A 80 9.83 -9.45 -4.74
CA PHE A 80 10.65 -10.00 -5.82
C PHE A 80 11.94 -10.72 -5.39
N ASP A 81 12.17 -11.01 -4.10
CA ASP A 81 13.42 -11.65 -3.63
C ASP A 81 13.21 -13.12 -3.22
N ALA A 82 13.34 -13.99 -4.22
CA ALA A 82 13.15 -15.42 -4.13
C ALA A 82 14.24 -16.14 -3.33
N GLU A 83 15.47 -15.64 -3.36
CA GLU A 83 16.58 -16.23 -2.59
C GLU A 83 16.39 -16.02 -1.08
N GLU A 84 15.76 -14.91 -0.67
CA GLU A 84 15.45 -14.65 0.73
C GLU A 84 14.24 -15.48 1.20
N LEU A 85 13.30 -15.80 0.31
CA LEU A 85 12.21 -16.75 0.56
C LEU A 85 12.73 -18.19 0.76
N GLU A 86 13.74 -18.59 -0.01
CA GLU A 86 14.36 -19.92 0.12
C GLU A 86 15.23 -20.02 1.39
N ARG A 87 16.00 -18.97 1.72
CA ARG A 87 16.76 -18.89 2.98
C ARG A 87 15.86 -18.87 4.22
N SER A 88 14.68 -18.25 4.13
CA SER A 88 13.70 -18.24 5.21
C SER A 88 13.02 -19.59 5.44
N VAL A 89 12.80 -20.36 4.37
CA VAL A 89 12.29 -21.74 4.46
C VAL A 89 13.35 -22.71 5.00
N LYS A 90 14.63 -22.52 4.66
CA LYS A 90 15.71 -23.47 4.99
C LYS A 90 16.34 -23.29 6.38
N HIS A 91 16.14 -22.15 7.07
CA HIS A 91 16.88 -21.84 8.30
C HIS A 91 16.05 -21.59 9.57
N ASP A 92 14.71 -21.65 9.54
CA ASP A 92 13.92 -21.61 10.78
C ASP A 92 12.50 -22.19 10.58
N PRO A 93 12.16 -23.38 11.12
CA PRO A 93 10.80 -23.93 11.06
C PRO A 93 9.75 -23.11 11.86
N GLY A 94 10.17 -22.01 12.50
CA GLY A 94 9.32 -21.01 13.16
C GLY A 94 9.04 -19.74 12.34
N TYR A 95 9.33 -19.73 11.03
CA TYR A 95 9.28 -18.53 10.17
C TYR A 95 7.89 -17.90 9.98
N ASP A 96 6.85 -18.55 10.48
CA ASP A 96 5.47 -18.20 10.21
C ASP A 96 4.92 -17.32 11.35
N LYS A 97 5.45 -16.10 11.45
CA LYS A 97 5.06 -15.15 12.51
C LYS A 97 3.59 -14.75 12.37
N ALA A 98 2.98 -14.35 13.50
CA ALA A 98 1.57 -13.94 13.56
C ALA A 98 1.16 -12.96 12.44
N GLY A 99 2.05 -12.02 12.08
CA GLY A 99 1.87 -11.07 10.98
C GLY A 99 1.59 -11.71 9.62
N ASN A 100 2.35 -12.74 9.26
CA ASN A 100 2.24 -13.38 7.95
C ASN A 100 0.93 -14.18 7.85
N ARG A 101 0.60 -14.92 8.92
CA ARG A 101 -0.67 -15.65 9.03
C ARG A 101 -1.88 -14.72 8.99
N PHE A 102 -1.80 -13.58 9.67
CA PHE A 102 -2.85 -12.57 9.63
C PHE A 102 -3.04 -11.99 8.23
N LYS A 103 -1.95 -11.69 7.51
CA LYS A 103 -2.02 -11.20 6.11
C LYS A 103 -2.72 -12.19 5.19
N ALA A 104 -2.40 -13.49 5.31
CA ALA A 104 -3.05 -14.54 4.54
C ALA A 104 -4.54 -14.66 4.91
N TRP A 105 -4.86 -14.66 6.21
CA TRP A 105 -6.23 -14.73 6.71
C TRP A 105 -7.10 -13.55 6.25
N VAL A 106 -6.56 -12.33 6.26
CA VAL A 106 -7.27 -11.11 5.86
C VAL A 106 -7.33 -10.95 4.34
N HIS A 107 -6.55 -11.71 3.56
CA HIS A 107 -6.49 -11.55 2.10
C HIS A 107 -7.85 -11.76 1.41
N ALA A 108 -8.56 -12.85 1.72
CA ALA A 108 -9.87 -13.09 1.11
C ALA A 108 -10.95 -12.14 1.66
N PRO A 109 -11.10 -11.96 2.99
CA PRO A 109 -12.09 -11.04 3.55
C PRO A 109 -11.93 -9.59 3.07
N LYS A 110 -10.69 -9.07 2.97
CA LYS A 110 -10.48 -7.67 2.54
C LYS A 110 -10.98 -7.42 1.13
N VAL A 111 -10.91 -8.39 0.22
CA VAL A 111 -11.41 -8.27 -1.16
C VAL A 111 -12.94 -8.15 -1.16
N VAL A 112 -13.61 -8.99 -0.36
CA VAL A 112 -15.06 -8.95 -0.20
C VAL A 112 -15.52 -7.63 0.43
N VAL A 113 -14.84 -7.20 1.50
CA VAL A 113 -15.13 -5.92 2.17
C VAL A 113 -14.87 -4.74 1.23
N LEU A 114 -13.78 -4.76 0.46
CA LEU A 114 -13.46 -3.70 -0.50
C LEU A 114 -14.48 -3.64 -1.65
N PHE A 115 -14.95 -4.80 -2.12
CA PHE A 115 -16.02 -4.88 -3.11
C PHE A 115 -17.33 -4.31 -2.55
N ALA A 116 -17.76 -4.76 -1.37
CA ALA A 116 -18.98 -4.27 -0.73
C ALA A 116 -18.89 -2.76 -0.42
N PHE A 117 -17.75 -2.30 0.09
CA PHE A 117 -17.48 -0.88 0.32
C PHE A 117 -17.58 -0.09 -0.98
N GLY A 118 -16.90 -0.53 -2.04
CA GLY A 118 -16.96 0.12 -3.35
C GLY A 118 -18.40 0.15 -3.89
N PHE A 119 -19.13 -0.94 -3.78
CA PHE A 119 -20.52 -1.03 -4.22
C PHE A 119 -21.42 -0.02 -3.51
N VAL A 120 -21.32 0.07 -2.18
CA VAL A 120 -22.11 1.01 -1.39
C VAL A 120 -21.67 2.46 -1.61
N ALA A 121 -20.36 2.72 -1.63
CA ALA A 121 -19.80 4.07 -1.73
C ALA A 121 -19.90 4.67 -3.15
N CYS A 122 -19.95 3.84 -4.19
CA CYS A 122 -20.11 4.29 -5.58
C CYS A 122 -21.55 4.65 -5.96
N GLY A 123 -22.53 4.47 -5.06
CA GLY A 123 -23.94 4.80 -5.29
C GLY A 123 -24.19 6.31 -5.37
N VAL A 124 -23.75 6.96 -6.46
CA VAL A 124 -23.89 8.40 -6.67
C VAL A 124 -25.04 8.70 -7.63
N PRO A 125 -25.97 9.60 -7.29
CA PRO A 125 -27.06 9.97 -8.19
C PRO A 125 -26.50 10.64 -9.45
N MET A 126 -26.81 10.10 -10.63
CA MET A 126 -26.41 10.65 -11.93
C MET A 126 -27.36 11.78 -12.37
N THR A 127 -27.38 12.88 -11.62
CA THR A 127 -28.19 14.05 -11.94
C THR A 127 -27.33 15.16 -12.53
N ALA A 128 -27.96 16.13 -13.21
CA ALA A 128 -27.26 17.33 -13.69
C ALA A 128 -26.57 18.10 -12.54
N ALA A 129 -27.10 18.03 -11.31
CA ALA A 129 -26.51 18.66 -10.13
C ALA A 129 -25.20 17.97 -9.67
N SER A 130 -25.06 16.67 -9.92
CA SER A 130 -23.85 15.90 -9.63
C SER A 130 -22.73 16.18 -10.64
N PHE A 131 -23.05 16.61 -11.85
CA PHE A 131 -22.06 17.07 -12.84
C PHE A 131 -21.70 18.54 -12.61
N ASN A 132 -20.91 18.78 -11.56
CA ASN A 132 -20.49 20.12 -11.17
C ASN A 132 -18.96 20.28 -11.25
N VAL A 133 -18.49 21.48 -10.87
CA VAL A 133 -17.05 21.81 -10.85
C VAL A 133 -16.25 20.87 -9.96
N ALA A 134 -16.83 20.37 -8.86
CA ALA A 134 -16.15 19.42 -7.99
C ALA A 134 -15.86 18.10 -8.72
N THR A 135 -16.79 17.59 -9.53
CA THR A 135 -16.58 16.38 -10.36
C THR A 135 -15.36 16.50 -11.24
N LEU A 136 -15.23 17.64 -11.93
CA LEU A 136 -14.08 17.91 -12.80
C LEU A 136 -12.79 18.06 -12.01
N ILE A 137 -12.79 18.83 -10.92
CA ILE A 137 -11.60 19.03 -10.08
C ILE A 137 -11.12 17.70 -9.50
N PHE A 138 -12.01 16.88 -8.94
CA PHE A 138 -11.64 15.59 -8.35
C PHE A 138 -11.18 14.59 -9.40
N SER A 139 -11.88 14.48 -10.53
CA SER A 139 -11.47 13.60 -11.64
C SER A 139 -10.11 14.02 -12.20
N ALA A 140 -9.90 15.32 -12.46
CA ALA A 140 -8.63 15.84 -12.96
C ALA A 140 -7.50 15.70 -11.93
N SER A 141 -7.76 16.00 -10.66
CA SER A 141 -6.78 15.89 -9.57
C SER A 141 -6.33 14.44 -9.36
N LEU A 142 -7.26 13.49 -9.35
CA LEU A 142 -6.93 12.08 -9.19
C LEU A 142 -6.14 11.56 -10.39
N PHE A 143 -6.55 11.92 -11.60
CA PHE A 143 -5.91 11.40 -12.80
C PHE A 143 -4.59 12.10 -13.11
N ILE A 144 -4.61 13.42 -13.31
CA ILE A 144 -3.43 14.23 -13.65
C ILE A 144 -2.47 14.26 -12.45
N GLY A 145 -3.00 14.58 -11.27
CA GLY A 145 -2.18 14.72 -10.07
C GLY A 145 -1.41 13.44 -9.76
N LYS A 146 -2.07 12.29 -9.65
CA LYS A 146 -1.37 11.04 -9.32
C LYS A 146 -0.48 10.53 -10.45
N THR A 147 -0.92 10.59 -11.70
CA THR A 147 -0.13 10.06 -12.83
C THR A 147 1.18 10.82 -12.96
N PHE A 148 1.13 12.15 -13.04
CA PHE A 148 2.34 12.96 -13.20
C PHE A 148 3.19 13.00 -11.93
N PHE A 149 2.57 12.97 -10.75
CA PHE A 149 3.32 12.91 -9.49
C PHE A 149 4.10 11.61 -9.35
N ILE A 150 3.47 10.45 -9.58
CA ILE A 150 4.13 9.14 -9.45
C ILE A 150 5.19 8.96 -10.54
N PHE A 151 4.86 9.32 -11.78
CA PHE A 151 5.82 9.27 -12.88
C PHE A 151 7.01 10.18 -12.62
N GLY A 152 6.75 11.45 -12.30
CA GLY A 152 7.77 12.46 -12.01
C GLY A 152 8.65 12.07 -10.82
N LEU A 153 8.06 11.56 -9.74
CA LEU A 153 8.81 11.07 -8.57
C LEU A 153 9.72 9.90 -8.94
N THR A 154 9.24 8.97 -9.77
CA THR A 154 10.03 7.80 -10.18
C THR A 154 11.16 8.18 -11.13
N VAL A 155 10.89 9.07 -12.10
CA VAL A 155 11.90 9.64 -13.00
C VAL A 155 12.95 10.43 -12.22
N ALA A 156 12.52 11.28 -11.28
CA ALA A 156 13.42 12.07 -10.44
C ALA A 156 14.31 11.18 -9.54
N ALA A 157 13.74 10.12 -8.96
CA ALA A 157 14.48 9.12 -8.19
C ALA A 157 15.50 8.36 -9.05
N HIS A 158 15.15 8.04 -10.30
CA HIS A 158 16.02 7.34 -11.24
C HIS A 158 17.21 8.20 -11.70
N TYR A 159 16.95 9.45 -12.12
CA TYR A 159 17.96 10.35 -12.63
C TYR A 159 18.72 11.15 -11.55
N GLY A 160 18.35 10.98 -10.27
CA GLY A 160 18.98 11.69 -9.17
C GLY A 160 18.82 13.21 -9.28
N LEU A 161 17.66 13.69 -9.76
CA LEU A 161 17.42 15.10 -10.06
C LEU A 161 17.30 15.93 -8.76
N SER A 162 18.45 16.36 -8.23
CA SER A 162 18.58 17.17 -7.01
C SER A 162 18.48 18.68 -7.24
N TRP A 163 18.05 19.15 -8.41
CA TRP A 163 18.14 20.57 -8.81
C TRP A 163 16.87 21.41 -8.64
N LEU A 164 15.70 20.83 -8.31
CA LEU A 164 14.50 21.62 -8.01
C LEU A 164 14.65 22.33 -6.64
N PRO A 165 14.57 23.67 -6.56
CA PRO A 165 14.82 24.41 -5.31
C PRO A 165 13.83 24.06 -4.17
N GLU A 166 12.62 23.60 -4.50
CA GLU A 166 11.61 23.16 -3.53
C GLU A 166 11.75 21.68 -3.10
N TRP A 167 12.60 20.90 -3.78
CA TRP A 167 12.84 19.48 -3.49
C TRP A 167 13.56 19.26 -2.14
N LYS A 168 14.11 20.32 -1.54
CA LYS A 168 14.75 20.26 -0.22
C LYS A 168 13.80 19.81 0.89
N VAL A 169 12.50 20.13 0.80
CA VAL A 169 11.50 19.67 1.78
C VAL A 169 11.24 18.17 1.66
N PHE A 170 11.15 17.64 0.43
CA PHE A 170 10.95 16.21 0.17
C PHE A 170 12.23 15.37 0.39
N THR A 171 13.41 15.95 0.15
CA THR A 171 14.72 15.31 0.41
C THR A 171 15.09 15.27 1.89
N TRP A 172 14.65 16.26 2.66
CA TRP A 172 14.80 16.27 4.12
C TRP A 172 14.12 15.05 4.76
N LEU A 173 13.06 14.53 4.12
CA LEU A 173 12.45 13.23 4.39
C LEU A 173 13.32 12.04 3.90
N ARG A 174 14.61 12.01 4.27
CA ARG A 174 15.51 10.82 4.26
C ARG A 174 15.56 9.95 2.98
N LEU A 175 15.26 10.48 1.79
CA LEU A 175 15.46 9.71 0.54
C LEU A 175 16.94 9.59 0.12
N HIS A 176 17.88 10.21 0.83
CA HIS A 176 19.30 10.24 0.46
C HIS A 176 19.99 8.86 0.39
N LYS A 177 19.37 7.81 0.96
CA LYS A 177 19.89 6.43 0.88
C LYS A 177 19.07 5.47 0.02
N ILE A 178 17.93 5.89 -0.52
CA ILE A 178 17.11 5.03 -1.38
C ILE A 178 17.43 5.39 -2.83
N ARG A 179 18.57 4.89 -3.32
CA ARG A 179 18.74 4.68 -4.77
C ARG A 179 17.78 3.56 -5.15
N ALA A 180 16.50 3.89 -5.29
CA ALA A 180 15.51 2.98 -5.86
C ALA A 180 15.93 2.75 -7.31
N ARG A 181 16.71 1.69 -7.54
CA ARG A 181 17.03 1.26 -8.90
C ARG A 181 15.73 0.73 -9.49
N LEU A 182 15.29 1.36 -10.57
CA LEU A 182 14.21 0.81 -11.39
C LEU A 182 14.64 -0.60 -11.81
N ALA A 183 13.71 -1.56 -11.80
CA ALA A 183 14.03 -2.93 -12.21
C ALA A 183 14.69 -2.91 -13.60
N GLU A 184 15.73 -3.71 -13.77
CA GLU A 184 16.49 -3.74 -15.01
C GLU A 184 15.57 -4.12 -16.18
N GLY A 185 15.61 -3.31 -17.24
CA GLY A 185 14.78 -3.51 -18.44
C GLY A 185 13.41 -2.82 -18.44
N VAL A 186 13.01 -2.12 -17.36
CA VAL A 186 11.77 -1.32 -17.37
C VAL A 186 11.94 -0.08 -18.24
N THR A 187 11.07 0.06 -19.25
CA THR A 187 11.06 1.21 -20.15
C THR A 187 10.25 2.38 -19.57
N PHE A 188 10.53 3.62 -20.00
CA PHE A 188 9.72 4.80 -19.62
C PHE A 188 8.24 4.63 -19.95
N ARG A 189 7.94 3.88 -21.02
CA ARG A 189 6.58 3.52 -21.42
C ARG A 189 5.87 2.68 -20.35
N GLU A 190 6.53 1.63 -19.86
CA GLU A 190 5.97 0.77 -18.80
C GLU A 190 5.87 1.52 -17.47
N LEU A 191 6.83 2.40 -17.19
CA LEU A 191 6.75 3.27 -16.02
C LEU A 191 5.56 4.24 -16.09
N PHE A 192 5.32 4.84 -17.26
CA PHE A 192 4.17 5.73 -17.47
C PHE A 192 2.85 4.95 -17.39
N ALA A 193 2.78 3.76 -17.99
CA ALA A 193 1.62 2.87 -17.87
C ALA A 193 1.35 2.47 -16.42
N GLY A 194 2.38 2.15 -15.64
CA GLY A 194 2.27 1.88 -14.20
C GLY A 194 1.75 3.10 -13.43
N SER A 195 2.16 4.31 -13.82
CA SER A 195 1.68 5.55 -13.19
C SER A 195 0.20 5.80 -13.47
N ILE A 196 -0.27 5.51 -14.70
CA ILE A 196 -1.71 5.56 -15.04
C ILE A 196 -2.47 4.50 -14.25
N ALA A 197 -1.95 3.28 -14.11
CA ALA A 197 -2.59 2.23 -13.31
C ALA A 197 -2.72 2.65 -11.83
N CYS A 198 -1.70 3.30 -11.26
CA CYS A 198 -1.74 3.84 -9.91
C CYS A 198 -2.69 5.03 -9.74
N SER A 199 -3.09 5.71 -10.82
CA SER A 199 -4.07 6.79 -10.78
C SER A 199 -5.49 6.30 -10.52
N VAL A 200 -5.75 5.01 -10.74
CA VAL A 200 -7.02 4.33 -10.47
C VAL A 200 -7.20 4.16 -8.96
N GLY A 201 -7.63 5.23 -8.30
CA GLY A 201 -7.70 5.32 -6.84
C GLY A 201 -9.10 5.43 -6.27
N CYS A 202 -10.11 4.93 -6.98
CA CYS A 202 -11.53 5.14 -6.69
C CYS A 202 -11.91 4.85 -5.22
N THR A 203 -11.63 3.65 -4.71
CA THR A 203 -12.08 3.24 -3.36
C THR A 203 -11.40 4.03 -2.24
N VAL A 204 -10.10 4.26 -2.33
CA VAL A 204 -9.38 5.08 -1.33
C VAL A 204 -9.83 6.54 -1.40
N ALA A 205 -10.09 7.07 -2.60
CA ALA A 205 -10.62 8.42 -2.75
C ALA A 205 -12.04 8.54 -2.15
N LEU A 206 -12.94 7.60 -2.45
CA LEU A 206 -14.28 7.55 -1.87
C LEU A 206 -14.25 7.48 -0.35
N PHE A 207 -13.35 6.68 0.21
CA PHE A 207 -13.13 6.61 1.65
C PHE A 207 -12.75 7.98 2.23
N MET A 208 -11.78 8.67 1.63
CA MET A 208 -11.34 9.98 2.10
C MET A 208 -12.41 11.07 1.94
N ILE A 209 -13.16 11.02 0.84
CA ILE A 209 -14.28 11.95 0.58
C ILE A 209 -15.37 11.78 1.64
N ASN A 210 -15.76 10.55 1.93
CA ASN A 210 -16.79 10.24 2.94
C ASN A 210 -16.32 10.52 4.37
N ALA A 211 -15.02 10.41 4.66
CA ALA A 211 -14.48 10.78 5.96
C ALA A 211 -14.52 12.29 6.20
N THR A 212 -14.33 13.08 5.12
CA THR A 212 -14.14 14.54 5.18
C THR A 212 -15.46 15.31 5.13
N TRP A 213 -16.44 14.88 4.32
CA TRP A 213 -17.71 15.59 4.13
C TRP A 213 -18.90 14.74 4.60
N SER A 214 -19.83 15.35 5.32
CA SER A 214 -20.99 14.66 5.88
C SER A 214 -22.19 14.61 4.94
N GLU A 215 -22.43 15.62 4.09
CA GLU A 215 -23.52 15.67 3.09
C GLU A 215 -23.37 16.92 2.19
N GLY A 216 -23.99 16.92 0.99
CA GLY A 216 -24.13 18.11 0.13
C GLY A 216 -23.77 17.90 -1.35
N TRP A 217 -24.12 18.87 -2.20
CA TRP A 217 -23.89 18.80 -3.65
C TRP A 217 -22.41 18.64 -4.04
N MET A 218 -21.50 19.13 -3.19
CA MET A 218 -20.06 19.01 -3.38
C MET A 218 -19.57 17.57 -3.09
N LEU A 219 -20.19 16.87 -2.15
CA LEU A 219 -19.90 15.47 -1.83
C LEU A 219 -20.28 14.57 -3.01
N ASP A 220 -21.46 14.77 -3.59
CA ASP A 220 -21.93 13.98 -4.73
C ASP A 220 -21.04 14.20 -5.96
N GLY A 221 -20.64 15.45 -6.21
CA GLY A 221 -19.68 15.76 -7.28
C GLY A 221 -18.30 15.12 -7.05
N ALA A 222 -17.76 15.20 -5.83
CA ALA A 222 -16.49 14.58 -5.49
C ALA A 222 -16.53 13.04 -5.63
N ARG A 223 -17.61 12.40 -5.15
CA ARG A 223 -17.82 10.96 -5.31
C ARG A 223 -17.90 10.58 -6.79
N LEU A 224 -18.68 11.31 -7.59
CA LEU A 224 -18.78 11.08 -9.03
C LEU A 224 -17.42 11.22 -9.72
N GLY A 225 -16.67 12.29 -9.43
CA GLY A 225 -15.33 12.50 -9.98
C GLY A 225 -14.36 11.38 -9.63
N SER A 226 -14.47 10.81 -8.42
CA SER A 226 -13.66 9.66 -8.01
C SER A 226 -14.04 8.36 -8.73
N VAL A 227 -15.33 8.14 -8.99
CA VAL A 227 -15.83 6.98 -9.76
C VAL A 227 -15.39 7.08 -11.22
N LEU A 228 -15.43 8.27 -11.82
CA LEU A 228 -15.00 8.51 -13.20
C LEU A 228 -13.51 8.20 -13.43
N SER A 229 -12.68 8.19 -12.39
CA SER A 229 -11.27 7.81 -12.51
C SER A 229 -11.07 6.36 -13.01
N LEU A 230 -12.02 5.46 -12.75
CA LEU A 230 -11.97 4.05 -13.21
C LEU A 230 -12.05 3.93 -14.73
N PRO A 231 -13.15 4.36 -15.40
CA PRO A 231 -13.27 4.24 -16.85
C PRO A 231 -12.23 5.11 -17.57
N VAL A 232 -11.88 6.28 -17.04
CA VAL A 232 -10.85 7.16 -17.63
C VAL A 232 -9.48 6.49 -17.59
N GLY A 233 -9.08 5.94 -16.44
CA GLY A 233 -7.81 5.23 -16.31
C GLY A 233 -7.73 3.99 -17.20
N TRP A 234 -8.80 3.21 -17.26
CA TRP A 234 -8.91 2.05 -18.15
C TRP A 234 -8.79 2.45 -19.62
N PHE A 235 -9.56 3.46 -20.06
CA PHE A 235 -9.53 3.97 -21.43
C PHE A 235 -8.14 4.49 -21.82
N MET A 236 -7.45 5.17 -20.91
CA MET A 236 -6.12 5.71 -21.16
C MET A 236 -5.05 4.61 -21.24
N LEU A 237 -5.15 3.57 -20.41
CA LEU A 237 -4.28 2.39 -20.55
C LEU A 237 -4.52 1.68 -21.88
N TRP A 238 -5.79 1.49 -22.26
CA TRP A 238 -6.16 0.91 -23.53
C TRP A 238 -5.63 1.74 -24.72
N LEU A 239 -5.78 3.06 -24.66
CA LEU A 239 -5.27 3.98 -25.68
C LEU A 239 -3.73 3.92 -25.76
N LEU A 240 -3.05 3.93 -24.62
CA LEU A 240 -1.59 3.84 -24.56
C LEU A 240 -1.10 2.52 -25.18
N GLN A 241 -1.75 1.40 -24.86
CA GLN A 241 -1.46 0.10 -25.48
C GLN A 241 -1.66 0.15 -27.00
N ARG A 242 -2.68 0.88 -27.46
CA ARG A 242 -2.96 0.95 -28.90
C ARG A 242 -1.99 1.83 -29.67
N LEU A 243 -1.50 2.90 -29.04
CA LEU A 243 -0.51 3.80 -29.64
C LEU A 243 0.92 3.24 -29.59
N THR A 244 1.27 2.52 -28.54
CA THR A 244 2.67 2.13 -28.26
C THR A 244 2.94 0.64 -28.40
N GLY A 245 1.91 -0.17 -28.67
CA GLY A 245 2.00 -1.63 -28.76
C GLY A 245 1.84 -2.33 -27.40
N PRO A 246 1.78 -3.68 -27.39
CA PRO A 246 1.60 -4.45 -26.16
C PRO A 246 2.77 -4.23 -25.19
N PHE A 247 2.46 -4.12 -23.90
CA PHE A 247 3.46 -4.11 -22.85
C PHE A 247 4.13 -5.48 -22.75
N ARG A 248 5.43 -5.52 -22.46
CA ARG A 248 6.10 -6.80 -22.20
C ARG A 248 5.48 -7.43 -20.95
N ARG A 249 5.09 -8.70 -21.07
CA ARG A 249 4.88 -9.53 -19.87
C ARG A 249 6.25 -9.75 -19.25
N PHE A 250 6.44 -9.28 -18.03
CA PHE A 250 7.55 -9.73 -17.22
C PHE A 250 7.24 -11.19 -16.84
N GLU A 251 7.77 -12.14 -17.61
CA GLU A 251 7.71 -13.56 -17.29
C GLU A 251 8.65 -13.86 -16.12
N THR A 252 8.17 -13.51 -14.93
CA THR A 252 8.84 -13.83 -13.67
C THR A 252 8.85 -15.32 -13.35
N LYS A 253 8.21 -16.18 -14.16
CA LYS A 253 8.21 -17.64 -13.96
C LYS A 253 9.29 -18.36 -14.76
N GLU A 254 9.55 -17.98 -16.02
CA GLU A 254 10.52 -18.70 -16.88
C GLU A 254 11.97 -18.37 -16.54
N ALA A 255 12.25 -17.11 -16.20
CA ALA A 255 13.54 -16.71 -15.62
C ALA A 255 13.81 -17.40 -14.27
N TRP A 256 12.75 -17.77 -13.56
CA TRP A 256 12.80 -18.46 -12.27
C TRP A 256 13.07 -19.95 -12.43
N SER A 257 12.38 -20.63 -13.35
CA SER A 257 12.64 -22.03 -13.66
C SER A 257 14.05 -22.23 -14.21
N ALA A 258 14.52 -21.34 -15.08
CA ALA A 258 15.88 -21.39 -15.62
C ALA A 258 16.96 -21.15 -14.54
N ALA A 259 16.72 -20.24 -13.59
CA ALA A 259 17.64 -19.99 -12.48
C ALA A 259 17.68 -21.16 -11.48
N VAL A 260 16.54 -21.78 -11.19
CA VAL A 260 16.47 -22.97 -10.32
C VAL A 260 17.11 -24.19 -10.97
N GLU A 261 16.94 -24.37 -12.28
CA GLU A 261 17.56 -25.46 -13.02
C GLU A 261 19.09 -25.31 -13.05
N ALA A 262 19.59 -24.08 -13.27
CA ALA A 262 21.02 -23.76 -13.19
C ALA A 262 21.63 -23.89 -11.78
N LEU A 263 20.82 -23.75 -10.72
CA LEU A 263 21.23 -23.95 -9.32
C LEU A 263 21.10 -25.41 -8.85
N SER A 264 20.41 -26.25 -9.62
CA SER A 264 20.24 -27.67 -9.33
C SER A 264 21.35 -28.57 -9.90
N ASP A 265 22.22 -28.01 -10.75
CA ASP A 265 23.46 -28.66 -11.12
C ASP A 265 24.40 -28.70 -9.91
N PRO A 266 24.79 -29.89 -9.41
CA PRO A 266 25.73 -29.99 -8.31
C PRO A 266 27.07 -29.44 -8.78
N VAL A 267 27.46 -28.29 -8.22
CA VAL A 267 28.84 -27.81 -8.30
C VAL A 267 29.71 -28.92 -7.71
N GLU A 268 30.42 -29.66 -8.57
CA GLU A 268 31.50 -30.55 -8.17
C GLU A 268 32.55 -29.71 -7.45
N VAL A 269 32.47 -29.69 -6.12
CA VAL A 269 33.52 -29.15 -5.27
C VAL A 269 34.69 -30.12 -5.35
N THR A 270 35.61 -29.88 -6.27
CA THR A 270 36.92 -30.53 -6.27
C THR A 270 37.70 -30.01 -5.04
N PRO A 271 38.09 -30.87 -4.09
CA PRO A 271 38.86 -30.43 -2.94
C PRO A 271 40.26 -30.03 -3.40
N GLU A 272 40.62 -28.75 -3.25
CA GLU A 272 42.02 -28.31 -3.36
C GLU A 272 42.87 -29.02 -2.30
N PRO A 273 44.04 -29.58 -2.67
CA PRO A 273 44.93 -30.17 -1.69
C PRO A 273 45.55 -29.06 -0.83
N LEU A 274 45.33 -29.18 0.48
CA LEU A 274 46.03 -28.42 1.52
C LEU A 274 47.54 -28.60 1.33
N ALA A 275 48.22 -27.54 0.88
CA ALA A 275 49.67 -27.46 0.90
C ALA A 275 50.15 -27.39 2.37
N VAL A 276 50.92 -28.38 2.78
CA VAL A 276 51.68 -28.45 4.04
C VAL A 276 53.05 -27.82 3.83
#